data_AF-A7IFN3-F1
#
_entry.id   AF-A7IFN3-F1
#
_cell.length_a   1.000
_cell.length_b   1.000
_cell.length_c   1.000
_cell.angle_alpha   90.00
_cell.angle_beta   90.00
_cell.angle_gamma   90.00
#
_symmetry.space_group_name_H-M   'P 1'
#
loop_
_entity.id
_entity.type
_entity.pdbx_description
1 polymer ?
#
loop_
_entity_poly.entity_id
_entity_poly.type
_entity_poly.pdbx_seq_one_letter_code
_entity_poly.pdbx_strand_id
1 'polypeptide(L)'
;MMRPHLGDLLDPRMARQIGCSTIDAEAIVAAELMAKDLPPSQEAARTAGAAIPLGASAQKIIARFAENGGRCSDYAGVIDLLRQS
;
A
#
# COMPACT_ATOMS: atom_id res chain seq x y z
N MET A 1 13.94 -16.92 19.63
CA MET A 1 12.50 -16.63 19.53
C MET A 1 12.17 -16.42 18.06
N MET A 2 11.42 -17.34 17.44
CA MET A 2 10.90 -17.13 16.09
C MET A 2 9.87 -16.02 16.14
N ARG A 3 10.09 -14.96 15.37
CA ARG A 3 9.04 -13.98 15.08
C ARG A 3 8.01 -14.71 14.19
N PRO A 4 6.72 -14.71 14.51
CA PRO A 4 5.72 -15.24 13.60
C PRO A 4 5.86 -14.51 12.25
N HIS A 5 5.71 -15.25 11.15
CA HIS A 5 5.73 -14.64 9.83
C HIS A 5 4.47 -13.77 9.70
N LEU A 6 4.62 -12.52 9.25
CA LEU A 6 3.53 -11.53 9.23
C LEU A 6 2.34 -11.99 8.37
N GLY A 7 2.55 -12.95 7.47
CA GLY A 7 1.52 -13.66 6.71
C GLY A 7 0.49 -14.42 7.56
N ASP A 8 0.86 -14.84 8.78
CA ASP A 8 -0.04 -15.57 9.69
C ASP A 8 -1.10 -14.66 10.34
N LEU A 9 -0.94 -13.33 10.24
CA LEU A 9 -1.85 -12.32 10.80
C LEU A 9 -2.87 -11.78 9.78
N LEU A 10 -2.78 -12.20 8.51
CA LEU A 10 -3.65 -11.71 7.44
C LEU A 10 -4.88 -12.60 7.26
N ASP A 11 -6.06 -11.98 7.32
CA ASP A 11 -7.31 -12.63 6.95
C ASP A 11 -7.24 -13.10 5.48
N PRO A 12 -7.45 -14.40 5.18
CA PRO A 12 -7.47 -14.94 3.82
C PRO A 12 -8.51 -14.29 2.88
N ARG A 13 -9.50 -13.58 3.42
CA ARG A 13 -10.44 -12.77 2.63
C ARG A 13 -9.76 -11.53 2.05
N MET A 14 -8.86 -10.91 2.80
CA MET A 14 -8.18 -9.68 2.39
C MET A 14 -7.17 -9.96 1.27
N ALA A 15 -6.42 -11.06 1.36
CA ALA A 15 -5.52 -11.52 0.30
C ALA A 15 -6.23 -11.77 -1.05
N ARG A 16 -7.47 -12.29 -1.02
CA ARG A 16 -8.29 -12.46 -2.23
C ARG A 16 -8.70 -11.15 -2.88
N GLN A 17 -8.92 -10.10 -2.11
CA GLN A 17 -9.36 -8.80 -2.61
C GLN A 17 -8.24 -8.00 -3.29
N ILE A 18 -6.98 -8.31 -2.99
CA ILE A 18 -5.81 -7.74 -3.65
C ILE A 18 -5.32 -8.55 -4.85
N GLY A 19 -5.86 -9.78 -5.05
CA GLY A 19 -5.45 -10.66 -6.15
C GLY A 19 -4.02 -11.19 -6.01
N CYS A 20 -3.46 -11.14 -4.79
CA CYS A 20 -2.12 -11.61 -4.47
C CYS A 20 -2.20 -13.01 -3.85
N SER A 21 -1.37 -13.94 -4.33
CA SER A 21 -1.21 -15.27 -3.75
C SER A 21 -0.76 -15.13 -2.29
N THR A 22 -1.41 -15.83 -1.37
CA THR A 22 -1.21 -15.77 0.09
C THR A 22 0.20 -16.15 0.57
N ILE A 23 1.12 -16.52 -0.33
CA ILE A 23 2.49 -16.99 -0.04
C ILE A 23 3.52 -15.86 -0.21
N ASP A 24 3.24 -14.82 -1.00
CA ASP A 24 4.16 -13.69 -1.24
C ASP A 24 3.76 -12.43 -0.46
N ALA A 25 2.55 -12.42 0.12
CA ALA A 25 2.01 -11.29 0.84
C ALA A 25 2.38 -11.36 2.32
N GLU A 26 3.49 -10.72 2.71
CA GLU A 26 3.74 -10.32 4.12
C GLU A 26 2.71 -9.27 4.63
N ALA A 27 1.63 -9.00 3.90
CA ALA A 27 1.18 -7.64 3.72
C ALA A 27 -0.17 -7.26 4.39
N ILE A 28 -0.09 -6.80 5.64
CA ILE A 28 -0.93 -5.67 6.11
C ILE A 28 -0.45 -4.35 5.45
N VAL A 29 0.72 -4.38 4.81
CA VAL A 29 1.52 -3.23 4.34
C VAL A 29 1.60 -3.17 2.80
N ALA A 30 0.74 -3.89 2.07
CA ALA A 30 0.81 -3.98 0.60
C ALA A 30 0.57 -2.62 -0.06
N ALA A 31 1.33 -2.32 -1.11
CA ALA A 31 1.13 -1.12 -1.91
C ALA A 31 -0.28 -1.03 -2.51
N GLU A 32 -0.88 -2.16 -2.91
CA GLU A 32 -2.25 -2.22 -3.42
C GLU A 32 -3.30 -1.79 -2.38
N LEU A 33 -3.09 -2.14 -1.10
CA LEU A 33 -3.99 -1.71 -0.03
C LEU A 33 -3.85 -0.21 0.22
N MET A 34 -2.60 0.28 0.33
CA MET A 34 -2.31 1.70 0.46
C MET A 34 -2.88 2.53 -0.70
N ALA A 35 -2.78 2.02 -1.94
CA ALA A 35 -3.33 2.67 -3.12
C ALA A 35 -4.86 2.80 -3.08
N LYS A 36 -5.56 1.88 -2.40
CA LYS A 36 -7.02 1.92 -2.21
C LYS A 36 -7.46 2.83 -1.06
N ASP A 37 -6.66 2.93 0.00
CA ASP A 37 -7.03 3.69 1.21
C ASP A 37 -6.69 5.19 1.13
N LEU A 38 -5.69 5.57 0.32
CA LEU A 38 -5.28 6.96 0.16
C LEU A 38 -6.34 7.86 -0.53
N PRO A 39 -7.04 7.45 -1.61
CA PRO A 39 -8.05 8.29 -2.25
C PRO A 39 -9.23 8.67 -1.32
N PRO A 40 -9.86 7.73 -0.57
CA PRO A 40 -10.86 8.10 0.44
C PRO A 40 -10.31 9.03 1.51
N SER A 41 -9.05 8.88 1.92
CA SER A 41 -8.39 9.76 2.89
C SER A 41 -8.19 11.18 2.34
N GLN A 42 -7.82 11.33 1.06
CA GLN A 42 -7.74 12.65 0.40
C GLN A 42 -9.11 13.32 0.32
N GLU A 43 -10.15 12.55 -0.01
CA GLU A 43 -11.51 13.06 -0.13
C GLU A 43 -12.08 13.52 1.22
N ALA A 44 -11.78 12.79 2.29
CA ALA A 44 -12.13 13.19 3.65
C ALA A 44 -11.44 14.52 4.04
N ALA A 45 -10.14 14.66 3.75
CA ALA A 45 -9.40 15.89 4.02
C ALA A 45 -9.95 17.08 3.21
N ARG A 46 -10.27 16.87 1.93
CA ARG A 46 -10.91 17.87 1.07
C ARG A 46 -12.23 18.35 1.66
N THR A 47 -13.07 17.41 2.10
CA THR A 47 -14.38 17.71 2.71
C THR A 47 -14.24 18.44 4.04
N ALA A 48 -13.19 18.13 4.82
CA ALA A 48 -12.88 18.81 6.06
C ALA A 48 -12.20 20.18 5.87
N GLY A 49 -11.92 20.60 4.63
CA GLY A 49 -11.19 21.84 4.35
C GLY A 49 -9.71 21.79 4.74
N ALA A 50 -9.15 20.60 4.94
CA ALA A 50 -7.76 20.40 5.33
C ALA A 50 -6.86 20.23 4.10
N ALA A 51 -5.85 21.09 3.96
CA ALA A 51 -4.84 20.95 2.92
C ALA A 51 -3.79 19.91 3.34
N ILE A 52 -3.70 18.81 2.59
CA ILE A 52 -2.72 17.72 2.83
C ILE A 52 -1.84 17.43 1.59
N PRO A 53 -1.07 18.42 1.10
CA PRO A 53 -0.29 18.28 -0.13
C PRO A 53 0.73 17.12 -0.11
N LEU A 54 1.27 16.79 1.07
CA LEU A 54 2.13 15.62 1.25
C LEU A 54 1.38 14.30 1.02
N GLY A 55 0.13 14.21 1.45
CA GLY A 55 -0.73 13.05 1.23
C GLY A 55 -1.05 12.85 -0.26
N ALA A 56 -1.32 13.95 -0.98
CA ALA A 56 -1.55 13.92 -2.42
C ALA A 56 -0.31 13.43 -3.19
N SER A 57 0.89 13.85 -2.77
CA SER A 57 2.16 13.35 -3.32
C SER A 57 2.36 11.86 -2.99
N ALA A 58 2.08 11.44 -1.75
CA ALA A 58 2.17 10.04 -1.35
C ALA A 58 1.25 9.15 -2.20
N GLN A 59 0.01 9.58 -2.46
CA GLN A 59 -0.93 8.85 -3.32
C GLN A 59 -0.35 8.62 -4.72
N LYS A 60 0.24 9.64 -5.35
CA LYS A 60 0.84 9.51 -6.68
C LYS A 60 1.99 8.52 -6.70
N ILE A 61 2.85 8.61 -5.70
CA ILE A 61 4.04 7.76 -5.58
C ILE A 61 3.64 6.28 -5.34
N ILE A 62 2.70 6.03 -4.42
CA ILE A 62 2.20 4.69 -4.13
C ILE A 62 1.45 4.09 -5.31
N ALA A 63 0.60 4.87 -6.00
CA ALA A 63 -0.08 4.43 -7.21
C ALA A 63 0.92 4.02 -8.30
N ARG A 64 1.94 4.86 -8.56
CA ARG A 64 3.02 4.53 -9.51
C ARG A 64 3.73 3.25 -9.11
N PHE A 65 4.05 3.04 -7.84
CA PHE A 65 4.72 1.81 -7.39
C PHE A 65 3.85 0.57 -7.60
N ALA A 66 2.56 0.64 -7.26
CA ALA A 66 1.61 -0.44 -7.51
C ALA A 66 1.51 -0.77 -9.02
N GLU A 67 1.40 0.24 -9.89
CA GLU A 67 1.35 0.05 -11.35
C GLU A 67 2.64 -0.55 -11.94
N ASN A 68 3.80 -0.31 -11.31
CA ASN A 68 5.10 -0.82 -11.75
C ASN A 68 5.46 -2.17 -11.12
N GLY A 69 4.47 -3.01 -10.82
CA GLY A 69 4.67 -4.39 -10.34
C GLY A 69 4.77 -4.54 -8.83
N GLY A 70 4.66 -3.46 -8.06
CA GLY A 70 4.74 -3.47 -6.59
C GLY A 70 3.45 -3.84 -5.85
N ARG A 71 2.35 -4.19 -6.54
CA ARG A 71 1.00 -4.37 -5.94
C ARG A 71 0.98 -5.26 -4.71
N CYS A 72 1.67 -6.39 -4.78
CA CYS A 72 1.71 -7.39 -3.70
C CYS A 72 2.88 -7.20 -2.72
N SER A 73 3.76 -6.22 -2.99
CA SER A 73 4.93 -5.91 -2.16
C SER A 73 4.58 -4.92 -1.05
N ASP A 74 5.38 -4.93 0.02
CA ASP A 74 5.37 -3.90 1.05
C ASP A 74 5.57 -2.50 0.42
N TYR A 75 4.79 -1.51 0.87
CA TYR A 75 4.87 -0.14 0.33
C TYR A 75 6.26 0.49 0.53
N ALA A 76 7.09 0.03 1.47
CA ALA A 76 8.44 0.53 1.67
C ALA A 76 9.35 0.32 0.44
N GLY A 77 9.02 -0.63 -0.45
CA GLY A 77 9.70 -0.82 -1.74
C GLY A 77 9.66 0.42 -2.65
N VAL A 78 8.78 1.37 -2.36
CA VAL A 78 8.74 2.68 -3.02
C VAL A 78 10.05 3.46 -2.91
N ILE A 79 10.84 3.23 -1.86
CA ILE A 79 12.14 3.90 -1.67
C ILE A 79 13.09 3.52 -2.81
N ASP A 80 13.08 2.25 -3.24
CA ASP A 80 13.94 1.79 -4.31
C ASP A 80 13.48 2.30 -5.68
N LEU A 81 12.16 2.40 -5.91
CA LEU A 81 11.60 3.07 -7.08
C LEU A 81 12.11 4.52 -7.20
N LEU A 82 12.13 5.27 -6.09
CA LEU A 82 12.58 6.66 -6.07
C LEU A 82 14.09 6.81 -6.26
N ARG A 83 14.90 5.86 -5.78
CA ARG A 83 16.36 5.86 -5.99
C ARG A 83 16.77 5.59 -7.44
N GLN A 84 15.91 4.91 -8.20
CA GLN A 84 16.14 4.55 -9.60
C GLN A 84 15.51 5.56 -10.58
N SER A 85 14.86 6.61 -10.07
CA SER A 85 14.16 7.64 -10.87
C SER A 85 15.04 8.82 -11.23
#